data_AF-A0A0F9N5F1-F1
#
_entry.id   AF-A0A0F9N5F1-F1
#
_cell.length_a   1.000
_cell.length_b   1.000
_cell.length_c   1.000
_cell.angle_alpha   90.00
_cell.angle_beta   90.00
_cell.angle_gamma   90.00
#
_symmetry.space_group_name_H-M   'P 1'
#
loop_
_entity.id
_entity.type
_entity.pdbx_description
1 polymer ?
#
loop_
_entity_poly.entity_id
_entity_poly.type
_entity_poly.pdbx_seq_one_letter_code
_entity_poly.pdbx_strand_id
1 'polypeptide(L)'
;MKNYLEEAKRKAARRGGRCLSTKYINNCTKMLWQCESGHKWAAKYNNIQQGYWCPECSGNVKNTIFDAQKLAESKNGECLSCKYINNHTKMEWKCGVGHKWKSCFKHIRNGSWCPICVIDESKNTMQDISKLAKKYNGKCLSDKYTNSYTKMKWRCKKGHQWNTTYGNVLKGRWCPKCNISKSQEKLSNILEEFIGEKSITVRPKWLKNPETDYPLEIDIYFPKHKIAVEYNGKQHYQPVDFAGKGKEWADEQLKQIKSRDKLKQKLIKQNPDKVKHFIIFMYRDVIEKKNIKDILVRRGILCQ
;
A
#
# COMPACT_ATOMS: atom_id res chain seq x y z
N MET A 1 32.21 -51.19 -24.72
CA MET A 1 30.83 -50.68 -24.98
C MET A 1 30.25 -50.13 -23.68
N LYS A 2 29.76 -48.88 -23.66
CA LYS A 2 29.08 -48.32 -22.47
C LYS A 2 27.77 -49.07 -22.23
N ASN A 3 27.66 -49.75 -21.09
CA ASN A 3 26.43 -50.44 -20.69
C ASN A 3 25.49 -49.45 -20.00
N TYR A 4 24.70 -48.74 -20.81
CA TYR A 4 23.78 -47.70 -20.33
C TYR A 4 22.67 -48.23 -19.40
N LEU A 5 22.35 -49.52 -19.46
CA LEU A 5 21.40 -50.15 -18.54
C LEU A 5 22.00 -50.26 -17.12
N GLU A 6 23.25 -50.68 -17.01
CA GLU A 6 23.95 -50.74 -15.73
C GLU A 6 24.18 -49.34 -15.14
N GLU A 7 24.44 -48.34 -15.99
CA GLU A 7 24.52 -46.95 -15.54
C GLU A 7 23.17 -46.45 -14.99
N ALA A 8 22.06 -46.78 -15.65
CA ALA A 8 20.71 -46.48 -15.19
C ALA A 8 20.40 -47.12 -13.83
N LYS A 9 20.74 -48.40 -13.64
CA LYS A 9 20.60 -49.10 -12.35
C LYS A 9 21.43 -48.43 -11.26
N ARG A 10 22.70 -48.10 -11.54
CA ARG A 10 23.59 -47.42 -10.58
C ARG A 10 23.06 -46.04 -10.19
N LYS A 11 22.53 -45.26 -11.15
CA LYS A 11 21.91 -43.96 -10.86
C LYS A 11 20.66 -44.08 -9.98
N ALA A 12 19.85 -45.12 -10.21
CA ALA A 12 18.69 -45.37 -9.36
C ALA A 12 19.12 -45.72 -7.93
N ALA A 13 20.11 -46.62 -7.78
CA ALA A 13 20.62 -47.04 -6.48
C ALA A 13 21.20 -45.87 -5.67
N ARG A 14 21.91 -44.94 -6.31
CA ARG A 14 22.42 -43.72 -5.67
C ARG A 14 21.33 -42.80 -5.07
N ARG A 15 20.08 -42.94 -5.52
CA ARG A 15 18.92 -42.17 -5.03
C ARG A 15 17.96 -43.03 -4.20
N GLY A 16 18.46 -44.14 -3.62
CA GLY A 16 17.67 -45.06 -2.82
C GLY A 16 16.63 -45.87 -3.62
N GLY A 17 16.68 -45.82 -4.96
CA GLY A 17 15.69 -46.45 -5.84
C GLY A 17 16.25 -47.58 -6.72
N ARG A 18 15.40 -48.10 -7.61
CA ARG A 18 15.72 -49.18 -8.54
C ARG A 18 15.27 -48.85 -9.96
N CYS A 19 16.08 -49.23 -10.95
CA CYS A 19 15.65 -49.28 -12.35
C CYS A 19 15.04 -50.66 -12.61
N LEU A 20 13.75 -50.71 -12.95
CA LEU A 20 12.99 -51.96 -13.17
C LEU A 20 13.02 -52.42 -14.64
N SER A 21 13.47 -51.56 -15.56
CA SER A 21 13.61 -51.95 -16.97
C SER A 21 14.73 -52.96 -17.17
N THR A 22 14.51 -53.94 -18.06
CA THR A 22 15.46 -55.01 -18.39
C THR A 22 16.34 -54.70 -19.59
N LYS A 23 16.00 -53.67 -20.37
CA LYS A 23 16.74 -53.24 -21.56
C LYS A 23 16.77 -51.72 -21.67
N TYR A 24 17.88 -51.19 -22.19
CA TYR A 24 18.02 -49.79 -22.59
C TYR A 24 17.97 -49.71 -24.11
N ILE A 25 17.03 -48.92 -24.65
CA ILE A 25 16.86 -48.73 -26.10
C ILE A 25 17.54 -47.43 -26.54
N ASN A 26 17.11 -46.30 -26.01
CA ASN A 26 17.70 -44.98 -26.26
C ASN A 26 17.28 -43.98 -25.16
N ASN A 27 17.85 -42.78 -25.21
CA ASN A 27 17.61 -41.71 -24.23
C ASN A 27 16.18 -41.16 -24.23
N CYS A 28 15.40 -41.43 -25.29
CA CYS A 28 14.05 -40.91 -25.49
C CYS A 28 12.96 -41.92 -25.10
N THR A 29 13.32 -43.19 -24.93
CA THR A 29 12.38 -44.25 -24.55
C THR A 29 12.19 -44.26 -23.05
N LYS A 30 10.93 -44.41 -22.60
CA LYS A 30 10.62 -44.45 -21.17
C LYS A 30 11.13 -45.76 -20.57
N MET A 31 11.80 -45.64 -19.43
CA MET A 31 12.19 -46.75 -18.57
C MET A 31 11.34 -46.74 -17.30
N LEU A 32 11.21 -47.89 -16.64
CA LEU A 32 10.50 -48.04 -15.38
C LEU A 32 11.45 -47.89 -14.20
N TRP A 33 11.05 -47.07 -13.24
CA TRP A 33 11.84 -46.71 -12.05
C TRP A 33 11.02 -46.93 -10.80
N GLN A 34 11.69 -47.19 -9.68
CA GLN A 34 11.12 -47.29 -8.35
C GLN A 34 11.94 -46.43 -7.38
N CYS A 35 11.31 -45.69 -6.48
CA CYS A 35 12.03 -44.93 -5.44
C CYS A 35 12.10 -45.73 -4.13
N GLU A 36 12.81 -45.19 -3.15
CA GLU A 36 12.95 -45.78 -1.82
C GLU A 36 11.59 -46.00 -1.13
N SER A 37 10.66 -45.04 -1.28
CA SER A 37 9.29 -45.15 -0.76
C SER A 37 8.40 -46.13 -1.56
N GLY A 38 8.95 -46.83 -2.56
CA GLY A 38 8.26 -47.87 -3.31
C GLY A 38 7.44 -47.41 -4.53
N HIS A 39 7.28 -46.10 -4.75
CA HIS A 39 6.55 -45.56 -5.90
C HIS A 39 7.18 -45.96 -7.22
N LYS A 40 6.37 -46.44 -8.18
CA LYS A 40 6.83 -46.88 -9.51
C LYS A 40 6.36 -45.90 -10.57
N TRP A 41 7.27 -45.44 -11.43
CA TRP A 41 6.92 -44.52 -12.53
C TRP A 41 7.72 -44.78 -13.80
N ALA A 42 7.18 -44.30 -14.93
CA ALA A 42 7.83 -44.36 -16.23
C ALA A 42 8.48 -43.01 -16.57
N ALA A 43 9.79 -42.99 -16.79
CA ALA A 43 10.54 -41.78 -17.16
C ALA A 43 11.68 -42.10 -18.15
N LYS A 44 12.00 -41.13 -19.02
CA LYS A 44 13.14 -41.21 -19.94
C LYS A 44 14.45 -41.18 -19.16
N TYR A 45 15.48 -41.91 -19.61
CA TYR A 45 16.79 -41.90 -18.97
C TYR A 45 17.40 -40.49 -18.93
N ASN A 46 17.25 -39.70 -19.99
CA ASN A 46 17.70 -38.30 -20.04
C ASN A 46 17.12 -37.43 -18.90
N ASN A 47 15.83 -37.61 -18.56
CA ASN A 47 15.22 -36.87 -17.45
C ASN A 47 15.87 -37.23 -16.11
N ILE A 48 16.20 -38.50 -15.90
CA ILE A 48 16.91 -38.95 -14.70
C ILE A 48 18.34 -38.39 -14.66
N GLN A 49 19.00 -38.29 -15.82
CA GLN A 49 20.32 -37.67 -15.97
C GLN A 49 20.28 -36.16 -15.62
N GLN A 50 19.22 -35.46 -16.00
CA GLN A 50 19.00 -34.03 -15.71
C GLN A 50 18.58 -33.75 -14.26
N GLY A 51 18.36 -34.78 -13.43
CA GLY A 51 18.04 -34.60 -12.01
C GLY A 51 16.59 -34.89 -11.62
N TYR A 52 15.68 -35.06 -12.58
CA TYR A 52 14.29 -35.41 -12.28
C TYR A 52 14.20 -36.81 -11.65
N TRP A 53 13.30 -36.97 -10.68
CA TRP A 53 13.13 -38.21 -9.93
C TRP A 53 11.65 -38.54 -9.69
N CYS A 54 11.35 -39.25 -8.61
CA CYS A 54 10.01 -39.71 -8.27
C CYS A 54 9.00 -38.55 -8.23
N PRO A 55 7.94 -38.58 -9.06
CA PRO A 55 6.92 -37.52 -9.10
C PRO A 55 6.11 -37.45 -7.79
N GLU A 56 5.91 -38.58 -7.11
CA GLU A 56 5.18 -38.63 -5.83
C GLU A 56 6.01 -38.01 -4.70
N CYS A 57 7.27 -38.42 -4.55
CA CYS A 57 8.17 -37.83 -3.54
C CYS A 57 8.48 -36.35 -3.81
N SER A 58 8.43 -35.91 -5.07
CA SER A 58 8.65 -34.49 -5.44
C SER A 58 7.36 -33.65 -5.44
N GLY A 59 6.20 -34.23 -5.09
CA GLY A 59 4.92 -33.53 -5.09
C GLY A 59 4.41 -33.13 -6.48
N ASN A 60 4.96 -33.71 -7.55
CA ASN A 60 4.57 -33.51 -8.96
C ASN A 60 3.47 -34.50 -9.41
N VAL A 61 2.63 -34.95 -8.48
CA VAL A 61 1.45 -35.75 -8.80
C VAL A 61 0.40 -34.83 -9.39
N LYS A 62 -0.32 -35.31 -10.42
CA LYS A 62 -1.46 -34.56 -10.95
C LYS A 62 -2.56 -34.54 -9.88
N ASN A 63 -2.96 -33.35 -9.46
CA ASN A 63 -4.13 -33.20 -8.60
C ASN A 63 -5.36 -33.81 -9.29
N THR A 64 -6.24 -34.35 -8.46
CA THR A 64 -7.46 -35.04 -8.82
C THR A 64 -8.67 -34.32 -8.27
N ILE A 65 -9.87 -34.76 -8.63
CA ILE A 65 -11.11 -34.23 -8.03
C ILE A 65 -11.17 -34.53 -6.53
N PHE A 66 -10.59 -35.65 -6.10
CA PHE A 66 -10.52 -36.04 -4.70
C PHE A 66 -9.63 -35.10 -3.88
N ASP A 67 -8.54 -34.60 -4.47
CA ASP A 67 -7.70 -33.59 -3.82
C ASP A 67 -8.47 -32.27 -3.61
N ALA A 68 -9.33 -31.89 -4.55
CA ALA A 68 -10.21 -30.73 -4.41
C ALA A 68 -11.27 -30.93 -3.33
N GLN A 69 -11.86 -32.11 -3.23
CA GLN A 69 -12.83 -32.45 -2.18
C GLN A 69 -12.19 -32.44 -0.79
N LYS A 70 -11.06 -33.13 -0.59
CA LYS A 70 -10.31 -33.11 0.67
C LYS A 70 -9.89 -31.70 1.08
N LEU A 71 -9.41 -30.91 0.13
CA LEU A 71 -9.04 -29.51 0.40
C LEU A 71 -10.24 -28.68 0.84
N ALA A 72 -11.42 -28.91 0.27
CA ALA A 72 -12.63 -28.25 0.72
C ALA A 72 -13.04 -28.66 2.14
N GLU A 73 -13.00 -29.97 2.43
CA GLU A 73 -13.33 -30.53 3.75
C GLU A 73 -12.41 -29.97 4.84
N SER A 74 -11.10 -29.90 4.58
CA SER A 74 -10.12 -29.29 5.50
C SER A 74 -10.38 -27.82 5.83
N LYS A 75 -11.18 -27.13 4.99
CA LYS A 75 -11.59 -25.73 5.16
C LYS A 75 -13.06 -25.61 5.58
N ASN A 76 -13.61 -26.70 6.13
CA ASN A 76 -14.99 -26.82 6.56
C ASN A 76 -15.97 -26.43 5.45
N GLY A 77 -15.81 -27.00 4.26
CA GLY A 77 -16.69 -26.77 3.12
C GLY A 77 -16.66 -27.91 2.10
N GLU A 78 -17.22 -27.67 0.93
CA GLU A 78 -17.47 -28.68 -0.09
C GLU A 78 -16.97 -28.21 -1.47
N CYS A 79 -16.41 -29.13 -2.25
CA CYS A 79 -16.18 -28.94 -3.68
C CYS A 79 -17.38 -29.48 -4.44
N LEU A 80 -18.12 -28.61 -5.14
CA LEU A 80 -19.36 -28.96 -5.85
C LEU A 80 -19.11 -29.46 -7.28
N SER A 81 -17.89 -29.28 -7.80
CA SER A 81 -17.54 -29.80 -9.12
C SER A 81 -17.34 -31.31 -9.10
N CYS A 82 -17.74 -31.99 -10.18
CA CYS A 82 -17.57 -33.44 -10.33
C CYS A 82 -16.29 -33.85 -11.10
N LYS A 83 -15.56 -32.88 -11.67
CA LYS A 83 -14.36 -33.13 -12.48
C LYS A 83 -13.29 -32.09 -12.22
N TYR A 84 -12.05 -32.56 -12.12
CA TYR A 84 -10.85 -31.72 -12.12
C TYR A 84 -10.19 -31.80 -13.49
N ILE A 85 -9.99 -30.64 -14.14
CA ILE A 85 -9.34 -30.54 -15.45
C ILE A 85 -7.89 -30.13 -15.27
N ASN A 86 -7.65 -28.99 -14.63
CA ASN A 86 -6.32 -28.47 -14.31
C ASN A 86 -6.41 -27.40 -13.20
N ASN A 87 -5.26 -26.87 -12.78
CA ASN A 87 -5.13 -25.90 -11.69
C ASN A 87 -5.72 -24.51 -11.99
N HIS A 88 -6.05 -24.21 -13.25
CA HIS A 88 -6.51 -22.90 -13.74
C HIS A 88 -8.00 -22.89 -14.06
N THR A 89 -8.59 -24.04 -14.38
CA THR A 89 -10.03 -24.16 -14.62
C THR A 89 -10.80 -23.83 -13.33
N LYS A 90 -11.82 -22.99 -13.45
CA LYS A 90 -12.69 -22.62 -12.33
C LYS A 90 -13.53 -23.84 -11.91
N MET A 91 -13.56 -24.08 -10.61
CA MET A 91 -14.38 -25.08 -9.94
C MET A 91 -15.39 -24.37 -9.04
N GLU A 92 -16.48 -25.04 -8.71
CA GLU A 92 -17.51 -24.57 -7.79
C GLU A 92 -17.23 -25.06 -6.37
N TRP A 93 -17.30 -24.14 -5.42
CA TRP A 93 -16.98 -24.35 -4.01
C TRP A 93 -18.10 -23.84 -3.13
N LYS A 94 -18.25 -24.44 -1.96
CA LYS A 94 -19.20 -24.04 -0.92
C LYS A 94 -18.48 -24.03 0.44
N CYS A 95 -18.68 -23.00 1.25
CA CYS A 95 -18.11 -22.96 2.61
C CYS A 95 -19.11 -23.50 3.63
N GLY A 96 -18.68 -23.69 4.88
CA GLY A 96 -19.52 -24.19 5.97
C GLY A 96 -20.69 -23.27 6.33
N VAL A 97 -20.63 -21.98 5.95
CA VAL A 97 -21.74 -21.02 6.09
C VAL A 97 -22.75 -21.16 4.93
N GLY A 98 -22.43 -21.92 3.89
CA GLY A 98 -23.31 -22.19 2.75
C GLY A 98 -23.11 -21.29 1.53
N HIS A 99 -22.20 -20.32 1.57
CA HIS A 99 -21.86 -19.47 0.42
C HIS A 99 -21.26 -20.29 -0.71
N LYS A 100 -21.72 -20.06 -1.94
CA LYS A 100 -21.22 -20.72 -3.16
C LYS A 100 -20.43 -19.73 -4.01
N TRP A 101 -19.27 -20.15 -4.53
CA TRP A 101 -18.46 -19.33 -5.44
C TRP A 101 -17.65 -20.15 -6.43
N LYS A 102 -17.11 -19.47 -7.45
CA LYS A 102 -16.22 -20.07 -8.47
C LYS A 102 -14.78 -19.64 -8.22
N SER A 103 -13.86 -20.61 -8.11
CA SER A 103 -12.42 -20.35 -8.00
C SER A 103 -11.62 -21.52 -8.57
N CYS A 104 -10.38 -21.27 -8.98
CA CYS A 104 -9.50 -22.34 -9.44
C CYS A 104 -8.80 -23.02 -8.25
N PHE A 105 -8.50 -24.31 -8.38
CA PHE A 105 -7.86 -25.11 -7.34
C PHE A 105 -6.54 -24.49 -6.84
N LYS A 106 -5.74 -23.90 -7.73
CA LYS A 106 -4.49 -23.21 -7.37
C LYS A 106 -4.69 -22.16 -6.29
N HIS A 107 -5.70 -21.30 -6.41
CA HIS A 107 -5.94 -20.23 -5.45
C HIS A 107 -6.39 -20.77 -4.11
N ILE A 108 -7.26 -21.79 -4.13
CA ILE A 108 -7.74 -22.44 -2.91
C ILE A 108 -6.59 -23.11 -2.16
N ARG A 109 -5.73 -23.83 -2.87
CA ARG A 109 -4.54 -24.47 -2.32
C ARG A 109 -3.54 -23.46 -1.76
N ASN A 110 -3.42 -22.30 -2.40
CA ASN A 110 -2.54 -21.22 -1.93
C ASN A 110 -3.15 -20.38 -0.78
N GLY A 111 -4.29 -20.80 -0.21
CA GLY A 111 -4.85 -20.21 1.01
C GLY A 111 -6.08 -19.33 0.81
N SER A 112 -6.48 -19.01 -0.43
CA SER A 112 -7.74 -18.29 -0.67
C SER A 112 -8.94 -19.18 -0.35
N TRP A 113 -10.04 -18.62 0.16
CA TRP A 113 -11.25 -19.39 0.44
C TRP A 113 -12.51 -18.64 0.01
N CYS A 114 -13.53 -18.59 0.86
CA CYS A 114 -14.81 -17.96 0.57
C CYS A 114 -14.68 -16.43 0.55
N PRO A 115 -14.81 -15.77 -0.61
CA PRO A 115 -14.73 -14.31 -0.68
C PRO A 115 -15.89 -13.65 0.07
N ILE A 116 -17.05 -14.31 0.15
CA ILE A 116 -18.23 -13.78 0.83
C ILE A 116 -18.02 -13.77 2.35
N CYS A 117 -17.59 -14.87 2.96
CA CYS A 117 -17.16 -14.89 4.37
C CYS A 117 -16.06 -13.87 4.66
N VAL A 118 -15.05 -13.76 3.78
CA VAL A 118 -14.01 -12.73 3.96
C VAL A 118 -14.62 -11.33 3.91
N ILE A 119 -15.58 -11.04 3.02
CA ILE A 119 -16.29 -9.77 3.00
C ILE A 119 -17.14 -9.58 4.26
N ASP A 120 -17.83 -10.61 4.74
CA ASP A 120 -18.66 -10.54 5.94
C ASP A 120 -17.84 -10.34 7.22
N GLU A 121 -16.68 -10.99 7.34
CA GLU A 121 -15.71 -10.79 8.43
C GLU A 121 -14.95 -9.47 8.29
N SER A 122 -14.64 -9.05 7.05
CA SER A 122 -13.97 -7.78 6.75
C SER A 122 -14.92 -6.59 6.59
N LYS A 123 -16.21 -6.78 6.88
CA LYS A 123 -17.09 -5.68 7.26
C LYS A 123 -16.46 -5.06 8.50
N ASN A 124 -15.53 -4.14 8.27
CA ASN A 124 -15.16 -3.08 9.17
C ASN A 124 -16.48 -2.42 9.52
N THR A 125 -17.06 -2.89 10.61
CA THR A 125 -18.44 -2.63 10.92
C THR A 125 -18.55 -1.11 11.02
N MET A 126 -19.69 -0.53 10.65
CA MET A 126 -19.94 0.87 10.98
C MET A 126 -19.69 1.14 12.49
N GLN A 127 -19.81 0.10 13.33
CA GLN A 127 -19.36 0.10 14.72
C GLN A 127 -17.86 0.33 14.90
N ASP A 128 -16.97 -0.32 14.16
CA ASP A 128 -15.51 -0.14 14.29
C ASP A 128 -15.06 1.22 13.79
N ILE A 129 -15.67 1.69 12.71
CA ILE A 129 -15.48 3.05 12.18
C ILE A 129 -15.93 4.08 13.23
N SER A 130 -17.06 3.84 13.89
CA SER A 130 -17.57 4.68 14.98
C SER A 130 -16.66 4.64 16.21
N LYS A 131 -16.18 3.47 16.63
CA LYS A 131 -15.20 3.30 17.72
C LYS A 131 -13.90 4.05 17.41
N LEU A 132 -13.39 3.94 16.19
CA LEU A 132 -12.20 4.65 15.75
C LEU A 132 -12.41 6.18 15.77
N ALA A 133 -13.57 6.66 15.31
CA ALA A 133 -13.90 8.08 15.40
C ALA A 133 -13.96 8.56 16.86
N LYS A 134 -14.56 7.76 17.76
CA LYS A 134 -14.64 8.04 19.20
C LYS A 134 -13.26 8.09 19.85
N LYS A 135 -12.31 7.23 19.45
CA LYS A 135 -10.91 7.27 19.93
C LYS A 135 -10.26 8.65 19.72
N TYR A 136 -10.64 9.35 18.66
CA TYR A 136 -10.17 10.71 18.36
C TYR A 136 -11.12 11.83 18.84
N ASN A 137 -12.04 11.51 19.75
CA ASN A 137 -13.08 12.41 20.24
C ASN A 137 -13.89 13.07 19.11
N GLY A 138 -14.16 12.33 18.04
CA GLY A 138 -14.98 12.81 16.94
C GLY A 138 -15.97 11.76 16.43
N LYS A 139 -16.49 12.00 15.24
CA LYS A 139 -17.60 11.22 14.65
C LYS A 139 -17.35 10.95 13.17
N CYS A 140 -17.72 9.77 12.71
CA CYS A 140 -17.96 9.52 11.30
C CYS A 140 -19.39 9.99 10.97
N LEU A 141 -19.56 10.71 9.87
CA LEU A 141 -20.83 11.25 9.39
C LEU A 141 -21.38 10.50 8.17
N SER A 142 -20.69 9.46 7.71
CA SER A 142 -21.15 8.61 6.61
C SER A 142 -21.96 7.44 7.17
N ASP A 143 -23.02 7.04 6.48
CA ASP A 143 -23.94 5.99 6.97
C ASP A 143 -23.50 4.57 6.57
N LYS A 144 -22.66 4.45 5.54
CA LYS A 144 -22.20 3.17 4.99
C LYS A 144 -20.72 3.18 4.64
N TYR A 145 -20.08 2.04 4.87
CA TYR A 145 -18.74 1.73 4.40
C TYR A 145 -18.82 0.67 3.30
N THR A 146 -18.31 0.99 2.12
CA THR A 146 -18.31 0.09 0.96
C THR A 146 -16.98 -0.61 0.78
N ASN A 147 -15.87 0.12 0.83
CA ASN A 147 -14.51 -0.41 0.68
C ASN A 147 -13.44 0.58 1.18
N SER A 148 -12.17 0.14 1.19
CA SER A 148 -11.02 0.91 1.71
C SER A 148 -10.63 2.13 0.86
N TYR A 149 -11.10 2.20 -0.39
CA TYR A 149 -10.80 3.29 -1.32
C TYR A 149 -11.84 4.41 -1.26
N THR A 150 -13.05 4.11 -0.77
CA THR A 150 -14.14 5.09 -0.70
C THR A 150 -13.89 6.08 0.42
N LYS A 151 -13.99 7.38 0.09
CA LYS A 151 -13.85 8.46 1.08
C LYS A 151 -15.11 8.52 1.95
N MET A 152 -14.91 8.68 3.25
CA MET A 152 -15.96 8.89 4.25
C MET A 152 -15.85 10.30 4.82
N LYS A 153 -16.96 10.82 5.35
CA LYS A 153 -17.05 12.13 5.96
C LYS A 153 -16.80 12.01 7.47
N TRP A 154 -15.92 12.84 8.01
CA TRP A 154 -15.50 12.80 9.41
C TRP A 154 -15.67 14.16 10.07
N ARG A 155 -15.79 14.18 11.41
CA ARG A 155 -15.84 15.38 12.25
C ARG A 155 -14.97 15.20 13.48
N CYS A 156 -14.12 16.18 13.81
CA CYS A 156 -13.30 16.15 15.04
C CYS A 156 -14.00 16.84 16.22
N LYS A 157 -13.40 16.77 17.42
CA LYS A 157 -13.89 17.45 18.63
C LYS A 157 -14.09 18.97 18.44
N LYS A 158 -13.19 19.63 17.70
CA LYS A 158 -13.30 21.07 17.37
C LYS A 158 -14.38 21.40 16.32
N GLY A 159 -15.09 20.40 15.79
CA GLY A 159 -16.17 20.59 14.82
C GLY A 159 -15.74 20.63 13.34
N HIS A 160 -14.45 20.56 13.04
CA HIS A 160 -13.96 20.51 11.66
C HIS A 160 -14.47 19.27 10.93
N GLN A 161 -14.92 19.42 9.69
CA GLN A 161 -15.38 18.32 8.84
C GLN A 161 -14.45 18.14 7.64
N TRP A 162 -14.16 16.89 7.26
CA TRP A 162 -13.35 16.57 6.09
C TRP A 162 -13.70 15.19 5.52
N ASN A 163 -13.25 14.93 4.30
CA ASN A 163 -13.46 13.66 3.60
C ASN A 163 -12.12 12.92 3.44
N THR A 164 -12.03 11.69 3.96
CA THR A 164 -10.85 10.81 3.79
C THR A 164 -11.24 9.35 3.91
N THR A 165 -10.38 8.44 3.49
CA THR A 165 -10.62 6.99 3.58
C THR A 165 -10.45 6.48 5.01
N TYR A 166 -11.18 5.43 5.36
CA TYR A 166 -11.04 4.73 6.65
C TYR A 166 -9.59 4.28 6.91
N GLY A 167 -8.90 3.76 5.88
CA GLY A 167 -7.51 3.33 6.00
C GLY A 167 -6.53 4.45 6.36
N ASN A 168 -6.78 5.69 5.94
CA ASN A 168 -5.94 6.83 6.34
C ASN A 168 -6.14 7.19 7.82
N VAL A 169 -7.39 7.15 8.29
CA VAL A 169 -7.72 7.39 9.70
C VAL A 169 -7.13 6.30 10.59
N LEU A 170 -7.19 5.04 10.14
CA LEU A 170 -6.58 3.90 10.83
C LEU A 170 -5.06 4.07 11.01
N LYS A 171 -4.39 4.67 10.00
CA LYS A 171 -2.97 5.05 10.04
C LYS A 171 -2.68 6.30 10.87
N GLY A 172 -3.67 6.84 11.59
CA GLY A 172 -3.52 7.99 12.47
C GLY A 172 -3.66 9.36 11.80
N ARG A 173 -3.98 9.43 10.50
CA ARG A 173 -4.23 10.70 9.79
C ARG A 173 -5.65 11.16 10.06
N TRP A 174 -5.85 11.81 11.20
CA TRP A 174 -7.16 12.25 11.68
C TRP A 174 -7.63 13.55 11.02
N CYS A 175 -7.55 14.68 11.72
CA CYS A 175 -8.10 15.95 11.27
C CYS A 175 -7.00 16.84 10.69
N PRO A 176 -7.06 17.19 9.39
CA PRO A 176 -6.02 18.02 8.77
C PRO A 176 -5.92 19.38 9.45
N LYS A 177 -7.06 19.99 9.82
CA LYS A 177 -7.09 21.28 10.52
C LYS A 177 -6.55 21.23 11.95
N CYS A 178 -6.73 20.13 12.66
CA CYS A 178 -6.14 19.97 14.00
C CYS A 178 -4.67 19.53 13.95
N ASN A 179 -4.23 18.99 12.80
CA ASN A 179 -2.85 18.58 12.57
C ASN A 179 -1.99 19.71 11.99
N ILE A 180 -2.58 20.89 11.78
CA ILE A 180 -1.84 22.15 11.61
C ILE A 180 -1.10 22.41 12.92
N SER A 181 0.19 22.74 12.85
CA SER A 181 0.96 23.03 14.05
C SER A 181 0.28 24.17 14.85
N LYS A 182 0.26 24.09 16.19
CA LYS A 182 -0.31 25.17 17.04
C LYS A 182 0.21 26.55 16.63
N SER A 183 1.46 26.62 16.18
CA SER A 183 2.10 27.85 15.70
C SER A 183 1.52 28.35 14.37
N GLN A 184 1.19 27.47 13.43
CA GLN A 184 0.57 27.86 12.15
C GLN A 184 -0.90 28.27 12.35
N GLU A 185 -1.66 27.61 13.25
CA GLU A 185 -3.01 28.04 13.65
C GLU A 185 -2.95 29.44 14.30
N LYS A 186 -2.01 29.65 15.24
CA LYS A 186 -1.78 30.95 15.87
C LYS A 186 -1.37 32.04 14.87
N LEU A 187 -0.48 31.72 13.93
CA LEU A 187 -0.03 32.64 12.89
C LEU A 187 -1.18 33.05 11.96
N SER A 188 -1.97 32.08 11.47
CA SER A 188 -3.14 32.33 10.61
C SER A 188 -4.13 33.26 11.31
N ASN A 189 -4.49 32.99 12.57
CA ASN A 189 -5.42 33.84 13.32
C ASN A 189 -4.92 35.28 13.47
N ILE A 190 -3.64 35.48 13.80
CA ILE A 190 -3.07 36.83 13.95
C ILE A 190 -3.04 37.57 12.61
N LEU A 191 -2.69 36.88 11.51
CA LEU A 191 -2.67 37.48 10.18
C LEU A 191 -4.09 37.85 9.71
N GLU A 192 -5.08 36.98 9.95
CA GLU A 192 -6.49 37.27 9.64
C GLU A 192 -7.00 38.50 10.40
N GLU A 193 -6.60 38.67 11.66
CA GLU A 193 -6.96 39.85 12.47
C GLU A 193 -6.35 41.14 11.89
N PHE A 194 -5.08 41.13 11.50
CA PHE A 194 -4.42 42.31 10.95
C PHE A 194 -4.86 42.66 9.53
N ILE A 195 -5.13 41.66 8.70
CA ILE A 195 -5.48 41.84 7.29
C ILE A 195 -6.99 42.07 7.11
N GLY A 196 -7.82 41.61 8.04
CA GLY A 196 -9.28 41.71 7.94
C GLY A 196 -9.88 40.80 6.86
N GLU A 197 -9.15 39.78 6.42
CA GLU A 197 -9.57 38.78 5.44
C GLU A 197 -9.31 37.39 6.02
N LYS A 198 -10.19 36.41 5.73
CA LYS A 198 -9.92 35.02 6.09
C LYS A 198 -8.89 34.41 5.16
N SER A 199 -7.92 33.72 5.73
CA SER A 199 -6.89 33.01 4.97
C SER A 199 -7.44 31.73 4.38
N ILE A 200 -6.89 31.33 3.23
CA ILE A 200 -7.17 30.04 2.61
C ILE A 200 -5.87 29.27 2.34
N THR A 201 -5.94 27.95 2.47
CA THR A 201 -4.91 27.04 1.95
C THR A 201 -5.29 26.68 0.52
N VAL A 202 -4.41 26.93 -0.45
CA VAL A 202 -4.73 26.78 -1.88
C VAL A 202 -3.60 26.08 -2.63
N ARG A 203 -3.95 25.34 -3.69
CA ARG A 203 -3.01 24.75 -4.67
C ARG A 203 -3.26 25.37 -6.05
N PRO A 204 -2.72 26.56 -6.35
CA PRO A 204 -3.06 27.28 -7.57
C PRO A 204 -2.58 26.53 -8.82
N LYS A 205 -3.39 26.54 -9.88
CA LYS A 205 -3.03 25.88 -11.16
C LYS A 205 -1.76 26.45 -11.80
N TRP A 206 -1.41 27.70 -11.51
CA TRP A 206 -0.20 28.36 -12.01
C TRP A 206 1.06 28.00 -11.20
N LEU A 207 0.90 27.52 -9.97
CA LEU A 207 2.02 27.16 -9.09
C LEU A 207 2.26 25.65 -9.17
N LYS A 208 2.77 25.19 -10.31
CA LYS A 208 3.04 23.77 -10.56
C LYS A 208 4.53 23.45 -10.50
N ASN A 209 4.85 22.25 -10.01
CA ASN A 209 6.19 21.71 -10.17
C ASN A 209 6.37 21.31 -11.66
N PRO A 210 7.35 21.89 -12.39
CA PRO A 210 7.57 21.58 -13.79
C PRO A 210 7.98 20.11 -14.03
N GLU A 211 8.55 19.43 -13.05
CA GLU A 211 8.97 18.03 -13.18
C GLU A 211 7.80 17.05 -13.04
N THR A 212 6.83 17.35 -12.18
CA THR A 212 5.74 16.42 -11.83
C THR A 212 4.35 16.87 -12.31
N ASP A 213 4.25 18.06 -12.89
CA ASP A 213 3.01 18.79 -13.22
C ASP A 213 2.04 18.99 -12.03
N TYR A 214 2.47 18.64 -10.81
CA TYR A 214 1.62 18.67 -9.64
C TYR A 214 1.62 20.06 -8.97
N PRO A 215 0.45 20.62 -8.61
CA PRO A 215 0.38 21.93 -8.01
C PRO A 215 0.92 21.95 -6.58
N LEU A 216 1.79 22.93 -6.31
CA LEU A 216 2.33 23.22 -4.98
C LEU A 216 1.26 23.95 -4.15
N GLU A 217 1.29 23.71 -2.85
CA GLU A 217 0.35 24.30 -1.89
C GLU A 217 0.90 25.61 -1.34
N ILE A 218 0.04 26.58 -1.09
CA ILE A 218 0.30 27.77 -0.29
C ILE A 218 -0.46 27.61 1.02
N ASP A 219 0.26 27.64 2.15
CA ASP A 219 -0.32 27.37 3.48
C ASP A 219 -1.39 28.39 3.87
N ILE A 220 -1.05 29.68 3.77
CA ILE A 220 -1.88 30.82 4.16
C ILE A 220 -1.86 31.82 3.00
N TYR A 221 -3.00 31.99 2.33
CA TYR A 221 -3.14 32.92 1.22
C TYR A 221 -4.31 33.87 1.45
N PHE A 222 -4.10 35.16 1.16
CA PHE A 222 -5.07 36.24 1.20
C PHE A 222 -5.30 36.75 -0.23
N PRO A 223 -6.31 36.24 -0.95
CA PRO A 223 -6.53 36.56 -2.35
C PRO A 223 -6.70 38.04 -2.65
N LYS A 224 -7.45 38.79 -1.83
CA LYS A 224 -7.70 40.22 -2.08
C LYS A 224 -6.42 41.05 -1.98
N HIS A 225 -5.58 40.71 -1.00
CA HIS A 225 -4.32 41.43 -0.74
C HIS A 225 -3.12 40.84 -1.52
N LYS A 226 -3.32 39.71 -2.20
CA LYS A 226 -2.26 38.95 -2.90
C LYS A 226 -1.08 38.63 -1.99
N ILE A 227 -1.36 38.28 -0.73
CA ILE A 227 -0.35 37.92 0.27
C ILE A 227 -0.31 36.40 0.40
N ALA A 228 0.86 35.81 0.24
CA ALA A 228 1.11 34.39 0.48
C ALA A 228 2.11 34.23 1.63
N VAL A 229 1.78 33.37 2.59
CA VAL A 229 2.57 33.10 3.77
C VAL A 229 2.78 31.58 3.92
N GLU A 230 4.03 31.19 4.16
CA GLU A 230 4.45 29.81 4.43
C GLU A 230 5.00 29.69 5.86
N TYR A 231 4.73 28.57 6.51
CA TYR A 231 5.30 28.27 7.82
C TYR A 231 6.23 27.05 7.74
N ASN A 232 7.54 27.31 7.69
CA ASN A 232 8.56 26.28 7.54
C ASN A 232 8.91 25.63 8.88
N GLY A 233 8.47 24.38 9.05
CA GLY A 233 8.83 23.53 10.19
C GLY A 233 10.32 23.18 10.26
N LYS A 234 10.74 22.52 11.36
CA LYS A 234 12.14 22.08 11.60
C LYS A 234 12.73 21.28 10.44
N GLN A 235 11.90 20.46 9.77
CA GLN A 235 12.26 19.63 8.63
C GLN A 235 12.75 20.40 7.39
N HIS A 236 12.48 21.70 7.28
CA HIS A 236 13.01 22.53 6.20
C HIS A 236 14.48 22.92 6.42
N TYR A 237 14.96 22.78 7.66
CA TYR A 237 16.29 23.26 8.07
C TYR A 237 17.21 22.13 8.51
N GLN A 238 16.66 21.07 9.10
CA GLN A 238 17.42 19.95 9.67
C GLN A 238 16.87 18.61 9.17
N PRO A 239 17.73 17.60 9.01
CA PRO A 239 17.28 16.26 8.65
C PRO A 239 16.45 15.68 9.80
N VAL A 240 15.24 15.22 9.48
CA VAL A 240 14.35 14.59 10.45
C VAL A 240 13.89 13.24 9.91
N ASP A 241 14.27 12.18 10.61
CA ASP A 241 13.85 10.82 10.25
C ASP A 241 12.46 10.51 10.83
N PHE A 242 11.42 11.01 10.17
CA PHE A 242 10.04 10.67 10.52
C PHE A 242 9.65 9.24 10.14
N ALA A 243 10.45 8.55 9.31
CA ALA A 243 10.11 7.26 8.73
C ALA A 243 10.85 6.08 9.37
N GLY A 244 11.77 6.34 10.32
CA GLY A 244 12.64 5.32 10.91
C GLY A 244 13.62 4.71 9.90
N LYS A 245 13.94 5.45 8.82
CA LYS A 245 14.75 4.98 7.69
C LYS A 245 16.23 5.34 7.81
N GLY A 246 16.63 6.00 8.89
CA GLY A 246 18.00 6.39 9.17
C GLY A 246 18.38 7.77 8.62
N LYS A 247 19.62 8.15 8.94
CA LYS A 247 20.15 9.51 8.73
C LYS A 247 20.32 9.87 7.25
N GLU A 248 20.80 8.93 6.43
CA GLU A 248 21.01 9.16 4.99
C GLU A 248 19.71 9.52 4.27
N TRP A 249 18.62 8.81 4.58
CA TRP A 249 17.30 9.12 4.04
C TRP A 249 16.83 10.50 4.49
N ALA A 250 17.01 10.85 5.77
CA ALA A 250 16.63 12.17 6.29
C ALA A 250 17.42 13.32 5.63
N ASP A 251 18.71 13.11 5.33
CA ASP A 251 19.55 14.08 4.62
C ASP A 251 19.12 14.25 3.16
N GLU A 252 18.78 13.16 2.48
CA GLU A 252 18.25 13.21 1.12
C GLU A 252 16.89 13.93 1.07
N GLN A 253 16.01 13.65 2.02
CA GLN A 253 14.73 14.35 2.14
C GLN A 253 14.92 15.86 2.38
N LEU A 254 15.90 16.26 3.20
CA LEU A 254 16.21 17.67 3.40
C LEU A 254 16.66 18.36 2.10
N LYS A 255 17.47 17.68 1.26
CA LYS A 255 17.88 18.20 -0.05
C LYS A 255 16.67 18.40 -0.97
N GLN A 256 15.77 17.41 -1.02
CA GLN A 256 14.54 17.49 -1.82
C GLN A 256 13.62 18.62 -1.35
N ILE A 257 13.42 18.77 -0.02
CA ILE A 257 12.63 19.86 0.56
C ILE A 257 13.23 21.23 0.19
N LYS A 258 14.55 21.40 0.35
CA LYS A 258 15.25 22.66 -0.01
C LYS A 258 15.13 22.99 -1.50
N SER A 259 15.23 21.98 -2.38
CA SER A 259 15.03 22.16 -3.82
C SER A 259 13.61 22.64 -4.13
N ARG A 260 12.62 21.99 -3.52
CA ARG A 260 11.20 22.35 -3.68
C ARG A 260 10.88 23.76 -3.16
N ASP A 261 11.46 24.16 -2.03
CA ASP A 261 11.25 25.50 -1.48
C ASP A 261 11.86 26.60 -2.37
N LYS A 262 13.05 26.36 -2.94
CA LYS A 262 13.67 27.27 -3.92
C LYS A 262 12.83 27.38 -5.18
N LEU A 263 12.32 26.25 -5.69
CA LEU A 263 11.44 26.22 -6.85
C LEU A 263 10.15 27.00 -6.58
N LYS A 264 9.49 26.76 -5.44
CA LYS A 264 8.28 27.50 -5.04
C LYS A 264 8.54 29.00 -5.00
N GLN A 265 9.63 29.43 -4.35
CA GLN A 265 10.03 30.83 -4.29
C GLN A 265 10.24 31.44 -5.67
N LYS A 266 10.89 30.71 -6.59
CA LYS A 266 11.12 31.16 -7.97
C LYS A 266 9.80 31.36 -8.73
N LEU A 267 8.90 30.39 -8.67
CA LEU A 267 7.61 30.44 -9.37
C LEU A 267 6.71 31.57 -8.83
N ILE A 268 6.70 31.79 -7.52
CA ILE A 268 5.95 32.90 -6.90
C ILE A 268 6.52 34.24 -7.36
N LYS A 269 7.85 34.41 -7.38
CA LYS A 269 8.50 35.64 -7.86
C LYS A 269 8.22 35.93 -9.34
N GLN A 270 7.98 34.92 -10.15
CA GLN A 270 7.63 35.06 -11.57
C GLN A 270 6.16 35.49 -11.80
N ASN A 271 5.31 35.45 -10.77
CA ASN A 271 3.88 35.76 -10.86
C ASN A 271 3.47 36.88 -9.87
N PRO A 272 4.06 38.09 -9.98
CA PRO A 272 3.78 39.20 -9.06
C PRO A 272 2.32 39.69 -9.14
N ASP A 273 1.65 39.46 -10.27
CA ASP A 273 0.23 39.74 -10.47
C ASP A 273 -0.68 38.86 -9.60
N LYS A 274 -0.21 37.66 -9.21
CA LYS A 274 -0.93 36.70 -8.35
C LYS A 274 -0.52 36.80 -6.88
N VAL A 275 0.76 37.04 -6.60
CA VAL A 275 1.31 37.17 -5.25
C VAL A 275 2.21 38.39 -5.20
N LYS A 276 1.72 39.45 -4.54
CA LYS A 276 2.47 40.69 -4.34
C LYS A 276 3.46 40.58 -3.18
N HIS A 277 3.04 39.97 -2.07
CA HIS A 277 3.87 39.79 -0.89
C HIS A 277 4.00 38.31 -0.56
N PHE A 278 5.23 37.83 -0.53
CA PHE A 278 5.56 36.47 -0.09
C PHE A 278 6.41 36.49 1.19
N ILE A 279 5.90 35.82 2.23
CA ILE A 279 6.51 35.80 3.56
C ILE A 279 6.72 34.35 3.99
N ILE A 280 7.90 34.03 4.49
CA ILE A 280 8.20 32.72 5.07
C ILE A 280 8.49 32.94 6.55
N PHE A 281 7.74 32.25 7.41
CA PHE A 281 8.02 32.15 8.83
C PHE A 281 8.77 30.86 9.12
N MET A 282 9.82 30.95 9.93
CA MET A 282 10.57 29.80 10.42
C MET A 282 9.94 29.25 11.69
N TYR A 283 10.11 27.96 11.96
CA TYR A 283 9.63 27.34 13.20
C TYR A 283 10.19 27.93 14.51
N ARG A 284 11.29 28.70 14.42
CA ARG A 284 11.90 29.41 15.56
C ARG A 284 11.36 30.82 15.74
N ASP A 285 10.57 31.32 14.80
CA ASP A 285 10.01 32.66 14.90
C ASP A 285 9.01 32.73 16.04
N VAL A 286 9.16 33.76 16.87
CA VAL A 286 8.24 34.02 17.99
C VAL A 286 6.94 34.57 17.41
N ILE A 287 5.94 33.69 17.30
CA ILE A 287 4.59 33.99 16.78
C ILE A 287 3.80 34.76 17.84
N GLU A 288 4.06 36.06 17.91
CA GLU A 288 3.39 37.05 18.77
C GLU A 288 2.88 38.23 17.94
N LYS A 289 1.79 38.86 18.39
CA LYS A 289 1.14 39.96 17.65
C LYS A 289 2.11 41.08 17.30
N LYS A 290 2.96 41.49 18.25
CA LYS A 290 3.96 42.55 18.06
C LYS A 290 4.94 42.22 16.92
N ASN A 291 5.56 41.04 16.98
CA ASN A 291 6.53 40.61 15.98
C ASN A 291 5.91 40.46 14.59
N ILE A 292 4.69 39.94 14.50
CA ILE A 292 3.98 39.81 13.22
C ILE A 292 3.63 41.19 12.67
N LYS A 293 3.13 42.11 13.51
CA LYS A 293 2.87 43.50 13.11
C LYS A 293 4.14 44.15 12.55
N ASP A 294 5.27 44.01 13.23
CA ASP A 294 6.55 44.59 12.80
C ASP A 294 7.02 44.03 11.44
N ILE A 295 6.75 42.76 11.16
CA ILE A 295 7.06 42.13 9.86
C ILE A 295 6.13 42.68 8.78
N LEU A 296 4.83 42.79 9.05
CA LEU A 296 3.85 43.32 8.10
C LEU A 296 4.15 44.78 7.75
N VAL A 297 4.48 45.61 8.74
CA VAL A 297 4.89 47.02 8.55
C VAL A 297 6.19 47.10 7.75
N ARG A 298 7.23 46.34 8.11
CA ARG A 298 8.51 46.31 7.36
C ARG A 298 8.34 45.87 5.90
N ARG A 299 7.33 45.09 5.59
CA ARG A 299 7.00 44.64 4.23
C ARG A 299 6.03 45.57 3.49
N GLY A 300 5.63 46.68 4.10
CA GLY A 300 4.72 47.67 3.53
C GLY A 300 3.29 47.15 3.35
N ILE A 301 2.89 46.15 4.15
CA ILE A 301 1.55 45.54 4.10
C ILE A 301 0.58 46.31 4.99
N LEU A 302 1.05 46.79 6.14
CA LEU A 302 0.31 47.66 7.05
C LEU A 302 0.95 49.05 7.06
N CYS A 303 0.14 50.09 7.16
CA CYS A 303 0.60 51.44 7.51
C CYS A 303 1.01 51.48 8.99
N GLN A 304 1.98 52.35 9.34
CA GLN A 304 2.45 52.54 10.72
C GLN A 304 1.34 53.02 11.64
#